data_AF-A0AAD9V6S9-F1
#
_entry.id   AF-A0AAD9V6S9-F1
#
_cell.length_a   1.000
_cell.length_b   1.000
_cell.length_c   1.000
_cell.angle_alpha   90.00
_cell.angle_beta   90.00
_cell.angle_gamma   90.00
#
_symmetry.space_group_name_H-M   'P 1'
#
loop_
_entity.id
_entity.type
_entity.pdbx_description
1 polymer ?
#
loop_
_entity_poly.entity_id
_entity_poly.type
_entity_poly.pdbx_seq_one_letter_code
_entity_poly.pdbx_strand_id
1 'polypeptide(L)' 'MHSLTDFTYTMIGDKELKSPGIAPRAMEAIYKLMEEQKSKFSFKVQVYMLELYVDRLIDLLAPAGKEVSFKVLSILSND' A
#
# COMPACT_ATOMS: atom_id res chain seq x y z
N MET A 1 5.48 -25.45 2.49
CA MET A 1 4.99 -24.10 2.18
C MET A 1 3.82 -24.27 1.22
N HIS A 2 2.59 -24.13 1.73
CA HIS A 2 1.37 -24.13 0.91
C HIS A 2 1.42 -22.95 -0.06
N SER A 3 0.78 -23.08 -1.23
CA SER A 3 0.98 -22.23 -2.40
C SER A 3 0.90 -20.73 -2.11
N LEU A 4 1.73 -19.93 -2.79
CA LEU A 4 1.72 -18.46 -2.75
C LEU A 4 0.34 -17.84 -3.01
N THR A 5 -0.55 -18.62 -3.62
CA THR A 5 -1.96 -18.29 -3.83
C THR A 5 -2.71 -18.01 -2.54
N ASP A 6 -2.43 -18.72 -1.44
CA ASP A 6 -3.23 -18.61 -0.22
C ASP A 6 -2.93 -17.31 0.52
N PHE A 7 -1.64 -16.96 0.62
CA PHE A 7 -1.21 -15.67 1.17
C PHE A 7 -1.75 -14.51 0.34
N THR A 8 -1.66 -14.62 -0.99
CA THR A 8 -2.16 -13.58 -1.89
C THR A 8 -3.69 -13.47 -1.80
N TYR A 9 -4.40 -14.59 -1.71
CA TYR A 9 -5.85 -14.61 -1.61
C TYR A 9 -6.34 -13.99 -0.30
N THR A 10 -5.73 -14.32 0.83
CA THR A 10 -6.08 -13.68 2.11
C THR A 10 -5.77 -12.17 2.10
N MET A 11 -4.63 -11.77 1.54
CA MET A 11 -4.20 -10.36 1.58
C MET A 11 -4.93 -9.48 0.56
N ILE A 12 -5.07 -9.91 -0.69
CA ILE A 12 -5.63 -9.11 -1.78
C ILE A 12 -7.06 -9.54 -2.13
N GLY A 13 -7.35 -10.84 -2.07
CA GLY A 13 -8.65 -11.40 -2.45
C GLY A 13 -8.62 -12.10 -3.80
N ASP A 14 -9.80 -12.28 -4.38
CA ASP A 14 -9.95 -12.79 -5.74
C ASP A 14 -9.65 -11.71 -6.80
N LYS A 15 -9.28 -12.15 -8.00
CA LYS A 15 -8.96 -11.24 -9.11
C LYS A 15 -10.15 -10.40 -9.57
N GLU A 16 -11.37 -10.88 -9.35
CA GLU A 16 -12.60 -10.20 -9.73
C GLU A 16 -13.13 -9.27 -8.61
N LEU A 17 -12.40 -9.17 -7.49
CA LEU A 17 -12.73 -8.37 -6.30
C LEU A 17 -14.12 -8.68 -5.71
N LYS A 18 -14.68 -9.87 -5.96
CA LYS A 18 -15.95 -10.33 -5.36
C LYS A 18 -15.81 -10.65 -3.88
N SER A 19 -14.60 -11.03 -3.46
CA SER A 19 -14.18 -11.36 -2.10
C SER A 19 -12.86 -10.62 -1.82
N PRO A 20 -12.93 -9.30 -1.53
CA PRO A 20 -11.73 -8.50 -1.29
C PRO A 20 -10.96 -9.04 -0.08
N GLY A 21 -9.63 -9.08 -0.14
CA GLY A 21 -8.77 -9.53 0.96
C GLY A 21 -8.67 -8.53 2.11
N ILE A 22 -7.65 -8.69 2.95
CA ILE A 22 -7.39 -7.79 4.09
C ILE A 22 -6.99 -6.38 3.62
N ALA A 23 -6.07 -6.26 2.67
CA ALA A 23 -5.55 -4.97 2.20
C ALA A 23 -6.63 -4.04 1.63
N PRO A 24 -7.49 -4.46 0.67
CA PRO A 24 -8.56 -3.60 0.18
C PRO A 24 -9.58 -3.22 1.26
N ARG A 25 -9.93 -4.15 2.17
CA ARG A 25 -10.86 -3.88 3.29
C ARG A 25 -10.29 -2.87 4.29
N ALA A 26 -9.01 -2.99 4.63
CA ALA A 26 -8.33 -2.04 5.51
C ALA A 26 -8.26 -0.64 4.87
N MET A 27 -7.95 -0.58 3.58
CA MET A 27 -7.90 0.68 2.84
C MET A 27 -9.26 1.39 2.83
N GLU A 28 -10.34 0.66 2.55
CA GLU A 28 -11.71 1.18 2.60
C GLU A 28 -12.06 1.75 3.98
N ALA A 29 -11.73 1.02 5.05
CA ALA A 29 -11.97 1.47 6.42
C ALA A 29 -11.21 2.77 6.75
N ILE A 30 -9.94 2.89 6.32
CA ILE A 30 -9.15 4.11 6.51
C ILE A 30 -9.82 5.30 5.80
N TYR A 31 -10.20 5.15 4.53
CA TYR A 31 -10.84 6.23 3.80
C TYR A 31 -12.21 6.61 4.37
N LYS A 32 -12.99 5.64 4.85
CA LYS A 32 -14.26 5.90 5.54
C LYS A 32 -14.05 6.74 6.79
N LEU A 33 -13.07 6.40 7.62
CA LEU A 33 -12.73 7.17 8.82
C LEU A 33 -12.25 8.58 8.50
N MET A 34 -11.45 8.74 7.44
CA MET A 34 -11.01 10.06 6.98
C MET A 34 -12.20 10.93 6.55
N GLU A 35 -13.15 10.35 5.83
CA GLU A 35 -14.35 11.06 5.37
C GLU A 35 -15.25 11.48 6.53
N GLU A 36 -15.45 10.60 7.52
CA GLU A 36 -16.21 10.89 8.74
C GLU A 36 -15.59 12.04 9.56
N GLN A 37 -14.27 12.21 9.51
CA GLN A 37 -13.53 13.21 10.29
C GLN A 37 -13.05 14.41 9.47
N LYS A 38 -13.45 14.52 8.20
CA LYS A 38 -12.96 15.55 7.26
C LYS A 38 -13.24 16.99 7.70
N SER A 39 -14.24 17.21 8.54
CA SER A 39 -14.59 18.54 9.07
C SER A 39 -13.66 19.02 10.17
N LYS A 40 -12.89 18.10 10.79
CA LYS A 40 -12.01 18.39 11.94
C LYS A 40 -10.53 18.32 11.58
N PHE A 41 -10.18 17.47 10.63
CA PHE A 41 -8.79 17.19 10.28
C PHE A 41 -8.55 17.28 8.77
N SER A 42 -7.34 17.69 8.41
CA SER A 42 -6.82 17.55 7.06
C SER A 42 -5.91 16.32 7.01
N PHE A 43 -6.12 15.48 6.00
CA PHE A 43 -5.37 14.23 5.85
C PHE A 43 -4.53 14.25 4.57
N LYS A 44 -3.34 13.67 4.62
CA LYS A 44 -2.50 13.39 3.46
C LYS A 44 -2.14 11.90 3.46
N VAL A 45 -2.55 11.19 2.42
CA VAL A 45 -2.26 9.76 2.25
C VAL A 45 -1.17 9.59 1.20
N GLN A 46 -0.20 8.74 1.49
CA GLN A 46 0.87 8.34 0.58
C GLN A 46 0.87 6.81 0.50
N VAL A 47 0.94 6.26 -0.71
CA VAL A 47 0.86 4.81 -0.97
C VAL A 47 2.05 4.40 -1.81
N TYR A 48 2.60 3.22 -1.51
CA TYR A 48 3.69 2.59 -2.23
C TYR A 48 3.34 1.12 -2.46
N MET A 49 3.67 0.59 -3.64
CA MET A 49 3.55 -0.84 -3.94
C MET A 49 4.90 -1.30 -4.48
N LEU A 50 5.60 -2.13 -3.73
CA LEU A 50 6.98 -2.50 -4.01
C LEU A 50 7.10 -4.02 -4.19
N GLU A 51 7.94 -4.44 -5.12
CA GLU A 51 8.37 -5.82 -5.26
C GLU A 51 9.83 -5.94 -4.83
N LEU A 52 10.13 -6.88 -3.94
CA LEU A 52 11.49 -7.24 -3.58
C LEU A 52 11.89 -8.47 -4.39
N TYR A 53 12.74 -8.27 -5.40
CA TYR A 53 13.24 -9.34 -6.25
C TYR A 53 14.77 -9.39 -6.23
N VAL A 54 15.32 -10.45 -5.65
CA VAL A 54 16.79 -10.68 -5.56
C VAL A 54 17.51 -9.44 -5.01
N ASP A 55 17.11 -9.03 -3.80
CA ASP A 55 17.61 -7.84 -3.08
C ASP A 55 17.43 -6.50 -3.80
N ARG A 56 16.67 -6.46 -4.91
CA ARG A 56 16.28 -5.23 -5.59
C ARG A 56 14.86 -4.86 -5.25
N LEU A 57 14.66 -3.62 -4.82
CA LEU A 57 13.34 -3.02 -4.65
C LEU A 57 12.89 -2.37 -5.96
N ILE A 58 11.75 -2.81 -6.46
CA ILE A 58 11.13 -2.33 -7.69
C ILE A 58 9.82 -1.62 -7.31
N ASP A 59 9.62 -0.38 -7.80
CA ASP A 59 8.28 0.24 -7.72
C ASP A 59 7.36 -0.45 -8.71
N LEU A 60 6.20 -0.89 -8.22
CA LEU A 60 5.15 -1.38 -9.09
C LEU A 60 4.20 -0.25 -9.53
N LEU A 61 4.24 0.92 -8.90
CA LEU A 61 3.41 2.07 -9.28
C LEU A 61 4.15 3.07 -10.17
N ALA A 62 5.48 2.98 -10.28
CA ALA A 62 6.23 3.84 -11.19
C ALA A 62 6.01 3.42 -12.66
N PRO A 63 6.08 4.37 -13.61
CA PRO A 63 6.15 4.05 -15.03
C PRO A 63 7.30 3.09 -15.32
N ALA A 64 7.07 2.10 -16.18
CA ALA A 64 8.06 1.09 -16.53
C ALA A 64 9.40 1.74 -16.93
N GLY A 65 10.49 1.26 -16.33
CA GLY A 65 11.86 1.72 -16.64
C GLY A 65 12.38 2.89 -15.79
N LYS A 66 11.67 3.30 -14.72
CA LYS A 66 12.23 4.20 -13.71
C LYS A 66 12.65 3.45 -12.45
N GLU A 67 13.92 3.55 -12.10
CA GLU A 67 14.40 3.14 -10.77
C GLU A 67 13.88 4.10 -9.70
N VAL A 68 13.54 3.54 -8.53
CA VAL A 68 13.06 4.33 -7.39
C VAL A 68 14.24 5.00 -6.72
N SER A 69 14.26 6.33 -6.77
CA SER A 69 15.04 7.10 -5.80
C SER A 69 14.19 7.30 -4.56
N PHE A 70 14.37 6.43 -3.56
CA PHE A 70 13.83 6.69 -2.24
C PHE A 70 14.60 7.86 -1.63
N LYS A 71 14.00 9.06 -1.64
CA LYS A 71 14.42 10.08 -0.67
C LYS A 71 14.02 9.53 0.68
N VAL A 72 14.98 8.99 1.43
CA VAL A 72 14.82 8.77 2.86
C VAL A 72 14.29 10.09 3.39
N LEU A 73 13.03 10.11 3.83
CA LEU A 73 12.57 11.23 4.64
C LEU A 73 13.49 11.21 5.84
N SER A 74 14.44 12.15 5.90
CA SER A 74 15.01 12.56 7.17
C SER A 74 13.80 12.99 7.98
N ILE A 75 13.31 12.09 8.84
CA ILE A 75 12.40 12.43 9.92
C ILE A 75 13.27 13.34 10.77
N LEU A 76 13.24 14.64 10.47
CA LEU A 76 13.88 15.64 11.29
C LEU A 76 13.25 15.45 12.66
N SER A 77 14.10 15.11 13.63
CA SER A 77 13.80 15.33 15.03
C SER A 77 13.28 16.76 15.15
N ASN A 78 12.07 16.91 15.67
CA ASN A 78 11.68 18.18 16.25
C ASN A 78 12.56 18.36 17.49
N ASP A 79 13.56 19.22 17.38
CA ASP A 79 13.99 20.04 18.51
C ASP A 79 12.93 21.12 18.78
#